data_AF-A0A0D6L5Q6-F1
#
_entry.id   AF-A0A0D6L5Q6-F1
#
_cell.length_a   1.000
_cell.length_b   1.000
_cell.length_c   1.000
_cell.angle_alpha   90.00
_cell.angle_beta   90.00
_cell.angle_gamma   90.00
#
_symmetry.space_group_name_H-M   'P 1'
#
loop_
_entity.id
_entity.type
_entity.pdbx_description
1 polymer ?
#
loop_
_entity_poly.entity_id
_entity_poly.type
_entity_poly.pdbx_seq_one_letter_code
_entity_poly.pdbx_strand_id
1 'polypeptide(L)'
;MSSIYLKPPQVINSNSVDTSKWIVDKETPVLNSYSTTMIEELFLSGAATMDRYASAKVLILGLGGGYMNTYLHHNFPKMDITVIEIEPQMLDISRKWFGLTLDERQRVIIKDGVHFLENAVAEVYYWCNL
;
A
#
# COMPACT_ATOMS: atom_id res chain seq x y z
N MET A 1 -2.74 -14.76 -0.99
CA MET A 1 -2.23 -14.47 0.37
C MET A 1 -1.18 -13.38 0.24
N SER A 2 -1.19 -12.35 1.09
CA SER A 2 -0.18 -11.27 1.05
C SER A 2 1.04 -11.69 1.86
N SER A 3 2.24 -11.42 1.34
CA SER A 3 3.52 -11.79 1.95
C SER A 3 4.49 -10.60 1.84
N ILE A 4 5.44 -10.52 2.76
CA ILE A 4 6.52 -9.52 2.77
C ILE A 4 7.77 -10.12 3.38
N TYR A 5 8.95 -9.73 2.90
CA TYR A 5 10.21 -10.21 3.46
C TYR A 5 10.55 -9.47 4.76
N LEU A 6 11.35 -10.13 5.61
CA LEU A 6 11.91 -9.56 6.82
C LEU A 6 13.43 -9.46 6.65
N LYS A 7 14.03 -8.36 7.11
CA LYS A 7 15.49 -8.22 7.20
C LYS A 7 15.97 -8.97 8.45
N PRO A 8 16.83 -10.00 8.30
CA PRO A 8 17.36 -10.72 9.46
C PRO A 8 18.22 -9.79 10.33
N PRO A 9 18.26 -10.02 11.66
CA PRO A 9 19.09 -9.24 12.56
C PRO A 9 20.57 -9.47 12.25
N GLN A 10 21.41 -8.44 12.48
CA GLN A 10 22.86 -8.54 12.24
C GLN A 10 23.55 -9.59 13.13
N VAL A 11 23.00 -9.86 14.31
CA VAL A 11 23.50 -10.87 15.26
C VAL A 11 22.36 -11.80 15.64
N ILE A 12 22.55 -13.10 15.49
CA ILE A 12 21.58 -14.13 15.88
C ILE A 12 21.94 -14.65 17.29
N ASN A 13 21.08 -14.39 18.26
CA ASN A 13 21.17 -14.86 19.64
C ASN A 13 19.77 -15.15 20.22
N SER A 14 19.69 -15.61 21.47
CA SER A 14 18.40 -15.94 22.12
C SER A 14 17.42 -14.77 22.18
N ASN A 15 17.90 -13.53 22.17
CA ASN A 15 17.06 -12.33 22.18
C ASN A 15 16.59 -11.91 20.78
N SER A 16 17.17 -12.48 19.71
CA SER A 16 16.86 -12.12 18.32
C SER A 16 16.05 -13.19 17.57
N VAL A 17 15.67 -14.28 18.23
CA VAL A 17 14.86 -15.37 17.63
C VAL A 17 13.40 -14.97 17.40
N ASP A 18 12.93 -13.93 18.10
CA ASP A 18 11.57 -13.43 18.00
C ASP A 18 11.38 -12.64 16.69
N THR A 19 10.87 -13.33 15.67
CA THR A 19 10.64 -12.75 14.33
C THR A 19 9.59 -11.65 14.32
N SER A 20 8.76 -11.53 15.37
CA SER A 20 7.79 -10.44 15.46
C SER A 20 8.44 -9.06 15.65
N LYS A 21 9.71 -9.04 16.02
CA LYS A 21 10.52 -7.83 16.20
C LYS A 21 11.41 -7.53 15.01
N TRP A 22 11.38 -8.35 13.97
CA TRP A 22 12.26 -8.17 12.81
C TRP A 22 11.74 -7.04 11.93
N ILE A 23 12.68 -6.35 11.28
CA ILE A 23 12.37 -5.21 10.44
C ILE A 23 11.79 -5.71 9.12
N VAL A 24 10.68 -5.13 8.71
CA VAL A 24 10.06 -5.39 7.40
C VAL A 24 10.97 -4.88 6.29
N ASP A 25 11.24 -5.71 5.29
CA ASP A 25 11.91 -5.29 4.06
C ASP A 25 10.90 -4.61 3.12
N LYS A 26 11.09 -3.30 2.90
CA LYS A 26 10.24 -2.46 2.06
C LYS A 26 10.78 -2.27 0.65
N GLU A 27 12.01 -2.72 0.40
CA GLU A 27 12.75 -2.44 -0.84
C GLU A 27 12.60 -3.59 -1.83
N THR A 28 12.65 -4.83 -1.34
CA THR A 28 12.66 -6.01 -2.21
C THR A 28 11.25 -6.39 -2.66
N PRO A 29 10.98 -6.47 -3.97
CA PRO A 29 9.71 -6.98 -4.47
C PRO A 29 9.54 -8.48 -4.15
N VAL A 30 8.35 -8.88 -3.70
CA VAL A 30 8.00 -10.28 -3.57
C VAL A 30 7.67 -10.85 -4.96
N LEU A 31 8.60 -11.60 -5.52
CA LEU A 31 8.44 -12.22 -6.85
C LEU A 31 7.31 -13.25 -6.86
N ASN A 32 6.72 -13.48 -8.04
CA ASN A 32 5.62 -14.42 -8.25
C ASN A 32 4.38 -14.15 -7.38
N SER A 33 4.21 -12.90 -6.94
CA SER A 33 3.03 -12.44 -6.22
C SER A 33 2.19 -11.56 -7.12
N TYR A 34 0.87 -11.74 -7.05
CA TYR A 34 -0.10 -10.91 -7.75
C TYR A 34 0.05 -9.42 -7.43
N SER A 35 0.48 -9.07 -6.21
CA SER A 35 0.70 -7.67 -5.81
C SER A 35 1.84 -7.02 -6.60
N THR A 36 2.89 -7.79 -6.89
CA THR A 36 4.03 -7.29 -7.70
C THR A 36 3.59 -7.09 -9.15
N THR A 37 2.81 -8.02 -9.71
CA THR A 37 2.23 -7.85 -11.06
C THR A 37 1.33 -6.61 -11.14
N MET A 38 0.51 -6.33 -10.13
CA MET A 38 -0.30 -5.10 -10.11
C MET A 38 0.55 -3.82 -10.05
N ILE A 39 1.62 -3.83 -9.25
CA ILE A 39 2.57 -2.70 -9.17
C ILE A 39 3.26 -2.50 -10.51
N GLU A 40 3.70 -3.58 -11.17
CA GLU A 40 4.33 -3.51 -12.50
C GLU A 40 3.36 -2.94 -13.54
N GLU A 41 2.11 -3.43 -13.55
CA GLU A 41 1.08 -2.98 -14.50
C GLU A 41 0.75 -1.49 -14.37
N LEU A 42 0.79 -0.94 -13.14
CA LEU A 42 0.64 0.50 -12.92
C LEU A 42 1.63 1.32 -13.76
N PHE A 43 2.85 0.81 -13.96
CA PHE A 43 3.88 1.47 -14.74
C PHE A 43 3.83 1.08 -16.22
N LEU A 44 3.64 -0.21 -16.53
CA LEU A 44 3.65 -0.71 -17.91
C LEU A 44 2.48 -0.17 -18.73
N SER A 45 1.30 0.02 -18.11
CA SER A 45 0.14 0.65 -18.75
C SER A 45 0.33 2.15 -19.01
N GLY A 46 1.34 2.78 -18.41
CA GLY A 46 1.55 4.22 -18.43
C GLY A 46 0.66 5.01 -17.46
N ALA A 47 -0.13 4.34 -16.61
CA ALA A 47 -0.95 5.00 -15.59
C ALA A 47 -0.10 5.79 -14.57
N ALA A 48 1.12 5.32 -14.29
CA ALA A 48 2.16 6.09 -13.62
C ALA A 48 3.48 5.99 -14.39
N THR A 49 4.29 7.05 -14.33
CA THR A 49 5.65 7.01 -14.88
C THR A 49 6.56 6.19 -13.97
N MET A 50 7.36 5.30 -14.55
CA MET A 50 8.37 4.52 -13.83
C MET A 50 9.61 5.38 -13.51
N ASP A 51 9.40 6.41 -12.71
CA ASP A 51 10.44 7.28 -12.15
C ASP A 51 10.21 7.41 -10.64
N ARG A 52 11.30 7.32 -9.87
CA ARG A 52 11.25 7.34 -8.40
C ARG A 52 10.59 8.62 -7.87
N TYR A 53 10.77 9.73 -8.56
CA TYR A 53 10.32 11.06 -8.13
C TYR A 53 9.16 11.60 -8.98
N ALA A 54 8.51 10.73 -9.77
CA ALA A 54 7.27 11.06 -10.44
C ALA A 54 6.15 11.20 -9.41
N SER A 55 5.36 12.26 -9.57
CA SER A 55 4.16 12.45 -8.77
C SER A 55 3.01 11.67 -9.37
N ALA A 56 2.29 10.92 -8.54
CA ALA A 56 1.05 10.24 -8.94
C ALA A 56 0.06 10.25 -7.77
N LYS A 57 -1.23 10.37 -8.08
CA LYS A 57 -2.32 10.14 -7.11
C LYS A 57 -2.83 8.73 -7.31
N VAL A 58 -2.70 7.90 -6.29
CA VAL A 58 -3.01 6.47 -6.37
C VAL A 58 -4.16 6.16 -5.43
N LEU A 59 -5.25 5.62 -5.98
CA LEU A 59 -6.36 5.06 -5.21
C LEU A 59 -6.24 3.54 -5.20
N ILE A 60 -6.26 2.95 -4.01
CA ILE A 60 -6.22 1.49 -3.82
C ILE A 60 -7.48 1.07 -3.09
N LEU A 61 -8.23 0.14 -3.66
CA LEU A 61 -9.42 -0.46 -3.04
C LEU A 61 -9.03 -1.81 -2.45
N GLY A 62 -9.14 -1.94 -1.13
CA GLY A 62 -8.63 -3.06 -0.35
C GLY A 62 -7.18 -2.84 0.08
N LEU A 63 -6.97 -2.71 1.39
CA LEU A 63 -5.65 -2.65 2.02
C LEU A 63 -4.99 -4.03 2.03
N GLY A 64 -5.77 -5.07 2.34
CA GLY A 64 -5.27 -6.43 2.56
C GLY A 64 -4.13 -6.44 3.58
N GLY A 65 -3.05 -7.19 3.31
CA GLY A 65 -1.87 -7.19 4.16
C GLY A 65 -1.13 -5.84 4.20
N GLY A 66 -1.27 -5.00 3.18
CA GLY A 66 -0.61 -3.68 3.12
C GLY A 66 0.74 -3.66 2.40
N TYR A 67 1.23 -4.80 1.89
CA TYR A 67 2.51 -4.89 1.15
C TYR A 67 2.63 -3.87 0.01
N MET A 68 1.63 -3.79 -0.88
CA MET A 68 1.66 -2.88 -2.02
C MET A 68 1.76 -1.42 -1.59
N ASN A 69 1.01 -1.04 -0.54
CA ASN A 69 1.01 0.31 0.02
C ASN A 69 2.37 0.64 0.63
N THR A 70 2.91 -0.26 1.46
CA THR A 70 4.24 -0.12 2.06
C THR A 70 5.34 0.02 0.98
N TYR A 71 5.29 -0.81 -0.05
CA TYR A 71 6.26 -0.79 -1.15
C TYR A 71 6.18 0.52 -1.94
N LEU A 72 4.99 0.92 -2.39
CA LEU A 72 4.80 2.14 -3.19
C LEU A 72 5.19 3.39 -2.38
N HIS A 73 4.73 3.49 -1.12
CA HIS A 73 5.01 4.62 -0.24
C HIS A 73 6.50 4.81 0.04
N HIS A 74 7.22 3.70 0.24
CA HIS A 74 8.65 3.70 0.52
C HIS A 74 9.50 4.01 -0.72
N ASN A 75 9.19 3.35 -1.84
CA ASN A 75 10.04 3.44 -3.03
C ASN A 75 9.74 4.67 -3.88
N PHE A 76 8.51 5.22 -3.86
CA PHE A 76 8.09 6.37 -4.65
C PHE A 76 7.65 7.54 -3.76
N PRO A 77 8.60 8.36 -3.26
CA PRO A 77 8.35 9.39 -2.25
C PRO A 77 7.43 10.55 -2.68
N LYS A 78 7.04 10.64 -3.96
CA LYS A 78 6.09 11.65 -4.45
C LYS A 78 4.70 11.12 -4.79
N MET A 79 4.45 9.83 -4.58
CA MET A 79 3.10 9.29 -4.70
C MET A 79 2.24 9.73 -3.50
N ASP A 80 1.02 10.16 -3.77
CA ASP A 80 -0.05 10.42 -2.80
C ASP A 80 -1.06 9.27 -2.88
N ILE A 81 -1.08 8.44 -1.84
CA ILE A 81 -1.77 7.15 -1.81
C ILE A 81 -2.97 7.25 -0.88
N THR A 82 -4.16 6.95 -1.42
CA THR A 82 -5.39 6.79 -0.65
C THR A 82 -5.85 5.34 -0.74
N VAL A 83 -6.00 4.70 0.41
CA VAL A 83 -6.52 3.33 0.49
C VAL A 83 -7.91 3.34 1.08
N ILE A 84 -8.85 2.65 0.43
CA ILE A 84 -10.19 2.39 0.98
C ILE A 84 -10.23 0.94 1.47
N GLU A 85 -10.52 0.74 2.74
CA GLU A 85 -10.58 -0.59 3.36
C GLU A 85 -11.89 -0.75 4.12
N ILE A 86 -12.54 -1.91 3.99
CA ILE A 86 -13.82 -2.18 4.64
C ILE A 86 -13.63 -2.69 6.07
N GLU A 87 -12.58 -3.47 6.33
CA GLU A 87 -12.31 -4.08 7.63
C GLU A 87 -11.24 -3.30 8.42
N PRO A 88 -11.59 -2.64 9.54
CA PRO A 88 -10.63 -1.87 10.33
C PRO A 88 -9.51 -2.74 10.93
N GLN A 89 -9.76 -4.03 11.18
CA GLN A 89 -8.74 -4.95 11.71
C GLN A 89 -7.56 -5.13 10.75
N MET A 90 -7.81 -5.01 9.44
CA MET A 90 -6.74 -5.09 8.45
C MET A 90 -5.77 -3.92 8.57
N LEU A 91 -6.24 -2.74 8.97
CA LEU A 91 -5.36 -1.60 9.26
C LEU A 91 -4.35 -1.92 10.37
N ASP A 92 -4.83 -2.53 11.45
CA ASP A 92 -3.98 -2.90 12.58
C ASP A 92 -2.96 -3.98 12.17
N ILE A 93 -3.39 -4.97 11.40
CA ILE A 93 -2.53 -6.04 10.87
C ILE A 93 -1.45 -5.45 9.95
N SER A 94 -1.81 -4.56 9.02
CA SER A 94 -0.87 -3.95 8.09
C SER A 94 0.17 -3.09 8.79
N ARG A 95 -0.23 -2.31 9.80
CA ARG A 95 0.70 -1.50 10.59
C ARG A 95 1.65 -2.35 11.41
N LYS A 96 1.12 -3.43 12.01
CA LYS A 96 1.91 -4.29 12.90
C LYS A 96 2.88 -5.20 12.15
N TRP A 97 2.45 -5.80 11.03
CA TRP A 97 3.16 -6.91 10.39
C TRP A 97 3.72 -6.61 9.01
N PHE A 98 3.21 -5.59 8.32
CA PHE A 98 3.60 -5.26 6.95
C PHE A 98 4.24 -3.87 6.83
N GLY A 99 4.56 -3.25 7.96
CA GLY A 99 5.31 -1.99 8.00
C GLY A 99 4.57 -0.80 7.39
N LEU A 100 3.23 -0.84 7.36
CA LEU A 100 2.40 0.25 6.84
C LEU A 100 2.63 1.52 7.67
N THR A 101 3.04 2.59 7.00
CA THR A 101 3.21 3.92 7.57
C THR A 101 2.16 4.87 7.02
N LEU A 102 1.56 5.67 7.88
CA LEU A 102 0.59 6.70 7.48
C LEU A 102 1.21 8.07 7.71
N ASP A 103 1.05 8.96 6.75
CA ASP A 103 1.55 10.34 6.77
C ASP A 103 0.75 11.20 5.76
N GLU A 104 1.19 12.42 5.45
CA GLU A 104 0.50 13.28 4.49
C GLU A 104 0.38 12.68 3.08
N ARG A 105 1.21 11.69 2.74
CA ARG A 105 1.25 11.03 1.42
C ARG A 105 0.61 9.65 1.42
N GLN A 106 0.22 9.10 2.57
CA GLN A 106 -0.46 7.83 2.64
C GLN A 106 -1.50 7.79 3.76
N ARG A 107 -2.75 7.55 3.36
CA ARG A 107 -3.91 7.49 4.27
C ARG A 107 -4.76 6.28 3.97
N VAL A 108 -5.39 5.74 5.02
CA VAL A 108 -6.37 4.66 4.94
C VAL A 108 -7.70 5.19 5.45
N ILE A 109 -8.75 5.01 4.65
CA ILE A 109 -10.11 5.40 4.98
C ILE A 109 -10.92 4.12 5.16
N ILE A 110 -11.49 3.94 6.35
CA ILE A 110 -12.34 2.78 6.64
C ILE A 110 -13.73 3.03 6.08
N LYS A 111 -14.05 2.43 4.94
CA LYS A 111 -15.32 2.56 4.22
C LYS A 111 -15.50 1.39 3.27
N ASP A 112 -16.75 1.08 2.94
CA ASP A 112 -17.07 0.23 1.79
C ASP A 112 -16.60 0.91 0.49
N GLY A 113 -15.76 0.20 -0.28
CA GLY A 113 -15.19 0.69 -1.54
C GLY A 113 -16.22 0.93 -2.64
N VAL A 114 -17.29 0.12 -2.71
CA VAL A 114 -18.37 0.31 -3.69
C VAL A 114 -19.11 1.60 -3.38
N HIS A 115 -19.56 1.76 -2.14
CA HIS A 115 -20.20 3.00 -1.69
C HIS A 115 -19.28 4.22 -1.83
N PHE A 116 -17.97 4.07 -1.61
CA PHE A 116 -17.01 5.16 -1.85
C PHE A 116 -17.01 5.59 -3.32
N LEU A 117 -16.95 4.65 -4.26
CA LEU A 117 -16.96 4.93 -5.69
C LEU A 117 -18.27 5.56 -6.15
N GLU A 118 -19.42 5.03 -5.72
CA GLU A 118 -20.74 5.57 -6.08
C GLU A 118 -20.87 7.05 -5.69
N ASN A 119 -20.43 7.41 -4.49
CA ASN A 119 -20.45 8.80 -4.02
C ASN A 119 -19.50 9.68 -4.82
N ALA A 120 -18.27 9.22 -5.09
CA ALA A 120 -17.30 10.00 -5.86
C ALA A 120 -17.78 10.29 -7.29
N VAL A 121 -18.44 9.30 -7.90
CA VAL A 121 -19.03 9.44 -9.23
C VAL A 121 -20.21 10.40 -9.21
N ALA A 122 -21.11 10.29 -8.23
CA ALA A 122 -22.25 11.19 -8.08
C ALA A 122 -21.78 12.64 -7.92
N GLU A 123 -20.81 12.90 -7.06
CA GLU A 123 -20.23 14.24 -6.87
C GLU A 123 -19.72 14.82 -8.19
N VAL A 124 -18.90 14.07 -8.95
CA VAL A 124 -18.40 14.51 -10.26
C VAL A 124 -19.53 14.80 -11.25
N TYR A 125 -20.57 13.96 -11.29
CA TYR A 125 -21.74 14.20 -12.14
C TYR A 125 -22.50 15.49 -11.76
N TYR A 126 -22.59 15.83 -10.48
CA TYR A 126 -23.19 17.09 -10.04
C TYR A 126 -22.37 18.31 -10.47
N TRP A 127 -21.03 18.21 -10.48
CA TRP A 127 -20.15 19.30 -10.93
C TRP A 127 -20.14 19.48 -12.45
N CYS A 128 -20.30 18.42 -13.25
CA CYS A 128 -20.31 18.52 -14.71
C CYS A 128 -21.65 19.00 -15.30
N ASN A 129 -22.74 19.02 -14.52
CA ASN A 129 -24.07 19.44 -14.97
C ASN A 129 -24.49 20.83 -14.42
N LEU A 130 -23.53 21.61 -13.92
CA LEU A 130 -23.66 23.03 -13.58
C LEU A 130 -22.85 23.88 -14.55
#